data_AF-A0A179F230-F1
#
_entry.id   AF-A0A179F230-F1
#
_cell.length_a   1.000
_cell.length_b   1.000
_cell.length_c   1.000
_cell.angle_alpha   90.00
_cell.angle_beta   90.00
_cell.angle_gamma   90.00
#
_symmetry.space_group_name_H-M   'P 1'
#
loop_
_entity.id
_entity.type
_entity.pdbx_description
1 polymer ?
#
loop_
_entity_poly.entity_id
_entity_poly.type
_entity_poly.pdbx_seq_one_letter_code
_entity_poly.pdbx_strand_id
1 'polypeptide(L)'
;MSQLGWFGSYALGYVPQPWRQPPQYDSFFTQLIEWAKHAITISDFVSGNMGRGGEYDPNLWTIPMEFTCSLFIFLALLAFSRLKPSARLRLEIFIVLYCLYYAYWQMFLFCGGMLLCDWSFYLTQIVPESTWGGSIIRIKPMVKIWGKVVDKYCQLRHAVWAASLILAIHVLGMPAVGYGLENSPGFKTLSTLVPANYAGAPTDFWMSLGAVWLILTIDRSPWLQKVFSMRIPQYLGKISFSLYLVHGPILYTLGWHLLKWCTKWTDDETNLQYGLGICIAACGFWPVVIWVADFVTRRVDTPAVRFGQWAYSELVWKEEEDSNLEMALIGS
;
A
#
# COMPACT_ATOMS: atom_id res chain seq x y z
N MET A 1 14.56 11.95 19.95
CA MET A 1 13.16 12.10 20.42
C MET A 1 12.92 11.35 21.73
N SER A 2 13.36 10.09 21.85
CA SER A 2 13.22 9.27 23.08
C SER A 2 13.86 9.93 24.31
N GLN A 3 15.16 10.24 24.23
CA GLN A 3 15.91 10.89 25.32
C GLN A 3 15.43 12.31 25.67
N LEU A 4 14.76 12.98 24.73
CA LEU A 4 14.24 14.33 24.94
C LEU A 4 12.89 14.31 25.67
N GLY A 5 12.32 13.13 25.96
CA GLY A 5 11.01 13.01 26.61
C GLY A 5 9.86 13.54 25.77
N TRP A 6 10.01 13.56 24.43
CA TRP A 6 9.01 14.14 23.53
C TRP A 6 7.84 13.22 23.22
N PHE A 7 8.02 11.91 23.43
CA PHE A 7 6.92 10.95 23.36
C PHE A 7 5.96 11.20 24.53
N GLY A 8 4.66 11.11 24.27
CA GLY A 8 3.69 11.07 25.37
C GLY A 8 4.00 9.88 26.29
N SER A 9 3.71 10.03 27.58
CA SER A 9 4.12 9.05 28.61
C SER A 9 3.00 8.58 29.52
N TYR A 10 1.78 9.08 29.33
CA TYR A 10 0.61 8.72 30.13
C TYR A 10 -0.70 9.02 29.38
N ALA A 11 -1.79 8.36 29.76
CA ALA A 11 -3.14 8.65 29.27
C ALA A 11 -3.64 9.92 29.95
N LEU A 12 -4.39 10.70 29.18
CA LEU A 12 -5.08 11.88 29.68
C LEU A 12 -6.54 11.74 29.33
N GLY A 13 -7.30 11.05 30.20
CA GLY A 13 -8.73 10.79 30.01
C GLY A 13 -9.00 10.14 28.65
N TYR A 14 -9.47 10.96 27.70
CA TYR A 14 -9.85 10.57 26.34
C TYR A 14 -8.68 10.52 25.34
N VAL A 15 -7.50 11.09 25.68
CA VAL A 15 -6.29 10.96 24.86
C VAL A 15 -5.66 9.58 25.10
N PRO A 16 -5.57 8.71 24.08
CA PRO A 16 -5.03 7.36 24.25
C PRO A 16 -3.60 7.37 24.80
N GLN A 17 -3.30 6.39 25.67
CA GLN A 17 -1.92 6.08 26.05
C GLN A 17 -1.11 5.83 24.77
N PRO A 18 0.02 6.52 24.54
CA PRO A 18 0.93 6.16 23.47
C PRO A 18 1.60 4.82 23.82
N TRP A 19 1.15 3.73 23.21
CA TRP A 19 1.64 2.37 23.48
C TRP A 19 2.97 2.03 22.76
N ARG A 20 3.64 3.03 22.16
CA ARG A 20 4.80 2.87 21.25
C ARG A 20 5.94 3.81 21.60
N GLN A 21 6.23 3.97 22.90
CA GLN A 21 7.40 4.72 23.33
C GLN A 21 8.67 3.86 23.13
N PRO A 22 9.66 4.33 22.36
CA PRO A 22 10.93 3.63 22.22
C PRO A 22 11.68 3.56 23.57
N PRO A 23 12.54 2.55 23.78
CA PRO A 23 13.34 2.42 24.98
C PRO A 23 14.19 3.68 25.21
N GLN A 24 14.36 4.04 26.48
CA GLN A 24 15.22 5.15 26.89
C GLN A 24 16.47 4.60 27.57
N TYR A 25 17.63 4.95 27.04
CA TYR A 25 18.94 4.57 27.61
C TYR A 25 19.64 5.76 28.25
N ASP A 26 20.51 5.48 29.22
CA ASP A 26 21.20 6.49 30.04
C ASP A 26 22.09 7.44 29.25
N SER A 27 22.65 6.99 28.12
CA SER A 27 23.56 7.80 27.30
C SER A 27 23.09 7.92 25.85
N PHE A 28 23.29 9.10 25.25
CA PHE A 28 22.94 9.36 23.84
C PHE A 28 23.63 8.39 22.89
N PHE A 29 24.90 8.08 23.16
CA PHE A 29 25.66 7.13 22.37
C PHE A 29 25.07 5.71 22.46
N THR A 30 24.67 5.27 23.66
CA THR A 30 23.98 3.98 23.82
C THR A 30 22.68 3.97 23.03
N GLN A 31 21.87 5.03 23.12
CA GLN A 31 20.63 5.15 22.35
C GLN A 31 20.87 5.05 20.84
N LEU A 32 21.91 5.74 20.33
CA LEU A 32 22.25 5.72 18.90
C LEU A 32 22.73 4.33 18.44
N ILE A 33 23.52 3.64 19.26
CA ILE A 33 24.00 2.28 18.98
C ILE A 33 22.83 1.30 18.94
N GLU A 34 21.93 1.35 19.94
CA GLU A 34 20.78 0.45 19.99
C GLU A 34 19.79 0.73 18.85
N TRP A 35 19.58 1.99 18.50
CA TRP A 35 18.83 2.36 17.30
C TRP A 35 19.48 1.82 16.01
N ALA A 36 20.80 1.92 15.87
CA ALA A 36 21.51 1.42 14.69
C ALA A 36 21.45 -0.12 14.59
N LYS A 37 21.60 -0.85 15.70
CA LYS A 37 21.39 -2.30 15.76
C LYS A 37 19.99 -2.67 15.29
N HIS A 38 18.99 -1.92 15.73
CA HIS A 38 17.61 -2.14 15.35
C HIS A 38 17.36 -1.89 13.85
N ALA A 39 17.97 -0.84 13.28
CA ALA A 39 17.93 -0.59 11.84
C ALA A 39 18.54 -1.76 11.04
N ILE A 40 19.62 -2.38 11.53
CA ILE A 40 20.21 -3.58 10.91
C ILE A 40 19.23 -4.77 10.99
N THR A 41 18.52 -4.96 12.11
CA THR A 41 17.52 -6.04 12.22
C THR A 41 16.37 -5.89 11.23
N ILE A 42 15.94 -4.66 10.94
CA ILE A 42 14.93 -4.40 9.91
C ILE A 42 15.44 -4.78 8.50
N SER A 43 16.75 -4.68 8.27
CA SER A 43 17.37 -5.04 6.99
C SER A 43 17.51 -6.54 6.74
N ASP A 44 17.31 -7.39 7.76
CA ASP A 44 17.21 -8.84 7.56
C ASP A 44 15.89 -9.14 6.83
N PHE A 45 15.98 -9.55 5.57
CA PHE A 45 14.83 -9.86 4.72
C PHE A 45 14.52 -11.37 4.64
N VAL A 46 15.37 -12.24 5.17
CA VAL A 46 15.21 -13.71 5.06
C VAL A 46 14.46 -14.28 6.24
N SER A 47 14.59 -13.67 7.42
CA SER A 47 13.93 -14.17 8.62
C SER A 47 12.40 -14.27 8.41
N GLY A 48 11.75 -15.19 9.14
CA GLY A 48 10.28 -15.38 9.11
C GLY A 48 9.50 -14.57 10.16
N ASN A 49 10.20 -13.83 11.04
CA ASN A 49 9.57 -13.02 12.08
C ASN A 49 8.85 -11.78 11.51
N MET A 50 7.52 -11.74 11.56
CA MET A 50 6.71 -10.62 11.04
C MET A 50 6.67 -9.38 11.96
N GLY A 51 7.20 -9.47 13.19
CA GLY A 51 7.19 -8.37 14.17
C GLY A 51 8.34 -7.36 14.05
N ARG A 52 9.02 -7.29 12.90
CA ARG A 52 10.29 -6.55 12.72
C ARG A 52 10.21 -5.03 12.74
N GLY A 53 9.02 -4.43 12.86
CA GLY A 53 8.92 -2.99 13.14
C GLY A 53 9.57 -2.60 14.47
N GLY A 54 9.71 -3.59 15.36
CA GLY A 54 10.34 -3.53 16.67
C GLY A 54 10.07 -2.25 17.47
N GLU A 55 10.98 -1.89 18.37
CA GLU A 55 10.64 -0.98 19.48
C GLU A 55 10.67 0.50 19.08
N TYR A 56 11.40 0.85 18.03
CA TYR A 56 11.60 2.24 17.63
C TYR A 56 10.52 2.79 16.70
N ASP A 57 10.08 1.98 15.74
CA ASP A 57 8.96 2.33 14.88
C ASP A 57 8.22 1.06 14.42
N PRO A 58 7.23 0.62 15.20
CA PRO A 58 6.54 -0.62 14.93
C PRO A 58 5.79 -0.59 13.61
N ASN A 59 5.60 0.57 12.96
CA ASN A 59 5.00 0.62 11.63
C ASN A 59 5.88 -0.05 10.58
N LEU A 60 7.22 -0.05 10.74
CA LEU A 60 8.21 -0.57 9.78
C LEU A 60 8.14 -2.10 9.56
N TRP A 61 7.25 -2.79 10.25
CA TRP A 61 7.02 -4.23 10.09
C TRP A 61 6.66 -4.64 8.66
N THR A 62 6.07 -3.73 7.87
CA THR A 62 5.69 -4.04 6.47
C THR A 62 6.89 -4.05 5.52
N ILE A 63 7.98 -3.34 5.82
CA ILE A 63 9.12 -3.20 4.89
C ILE A 63 9.76 -4.55 4.51
N PRO A 64 10.11 -5.45 5.45
CA PRO A 64 10.68 -6.75 5.11
C PRO A 64 9.70 -7.64 4.33
N MET A 65 8.42 -7.49 4.64
CA MET A 65 7.32 -8.24 4.06
C MET A 65 7.05 -7.81 2.62
N GLU A 66 7.02 -6.51 2.36
CA GLU A 66 6.93 -5.93 1.02
C GLU A 66 8.10 -6.38 0.15
N PHE A 67 9.33 -6.35 0.69
CA PHE A 67 10.50 -6.83 -0.04
C PHE A 67 10.41 -8.31 -0.41
N THR A 68 10.00 -9.17 0.53
CA THR A 68 9.81 -10.61 0.28
C THR A 68 8.75 -10.86 -0.81
N CYS A 69 7.62 -10.14 -0.75
CA CYS A 69 6.56 -10.28 -1.74
C CYS A 69 6.98 -9.72 -3.11
N SER A 70 7.79 -8.65 -3.15
CA SER A 70 8.38 -8.14 -4.39
C SER A 70 9.33 -9.14 -5.04
N LEU A 71 10.19 -9.81 -4.26
CA LEU A 71 11.03 -10.90 -4.76
C LEU A 71 10.19 -12.08 -5.29
N PHE A 72 9.10 -12.41 -4.61
CA PHE A 72 8.19 -13.46 -5.06
C PHE A 72 7.56 -13.13 -6.41
N ILE A 73 7.01 -11.91 -6.59
CA ILE A 73 6.49 -11.47 -7.89
C ILE A 73 7.60 -11.47 -8.95
N PHE A 74 8.80 -10.96 -8.62
CA PHE A 74 9.92 -10.92 -9.55
C PHE A 74 10.25 -12.32 -10.07
N LEU A 75 10.34 -13.31 -9.20
CA LEU A 75 10.57 -14.72 -9.57
C LEU A 75 9.40 -15.28 -10.39
N ALA A 76 8.15 -14.97 -10.03
CA ALA A 76 6.98 -15.39 -10.80
C ALA A 76 7.00 -14.81 -12.23
N LEU A 77 7.31 -13.52 -12.39
CA LEU A 77 7.43 -12.86 -13.69
C LEU A 77 8.54 -13.49 -14.54
N LEU A 78 9.69 -13.82 -13.95
CA LEU A 78 10.76 -14.54 -14.64
C LEU A 78 10.32 -15.93 -15.08
N ALA A 79 9.72 -16.71 -14.17
CA ALA A 79 9.22 -18.06 -14.45
C ALA A 79 8.14 -18.07 -15.54
N PHE A 80 7.32 -17.03 -15.60
CA PHE A 80 6.20 -16.93 -16.54
C PHE A 80 6.53 -16.17 -17.82
N SER A 81 7.74 -15.60 -17.94
CA SER A 81 8.17 -14.75 -19.06
C SER A 81 8.02 -15.41 -20.44
N ARG A 82 8.11 -16.74 -20.52
CA ARG A 82 8.02 -17.52 -21.77
C ARG A 82 6.69 -18.24 -21.96
N LEU A 83 5.74 -18.06 -21.05
CA LEU A 83 4.43 -18.71 -21.13
C LEU A 83 3.49 -17.96 -22.07
N LYS A 84 2.60 -18.70 -22.74
CA LYS A 84 1.47 -18.09 -23.47
C LYS A 84 0.57 -17.33 -22.49
N PRO A 85 -0.03 -16.17 -22.87
CA PRO A 85 -0.83 -15.34 -21.97
C PRO A 85 -1.93 -16.11 -21.21
N SER A 86 -2.68 -16.98 -21.89
CA SER A 86 -3.73 -17.77 -21.25
C SER A 86 -3.20 -18.80 -20.24
N ALA A 87 -2.00 -19.34 -20.46
CA ALA A 87 -1.38 -20.27 -19.51
C ALA A 87 -0.85 -19.53 -18.29
N ARG A 88 -0.20 -18.38 -18.50
CA ARG A 88 0.26 -17.47 -17.44
C ARG A 88 -0.89 -17.06 -16.52
N LEU A 89 -1.99 -16.56 -17.07
CA LEU A 89 -3.18 -16.19 -16.28
C LEU A 89 -3.74 -17.33 -15.44
N ARG A 90 -3.79 -18.56 -15.97
CA ARG A 90 -4.28 -19.71 -15.18
C ARG A 90 -3.36 -20.04 -14.01
N LEU A 91 -2.05 -19.94 -14.20
CA LEU A 91 -1.08 -20.16 -13.12
C LEU A 91 -1.14 -19.05 -12.07
N GLU A 92 -1.30 -17.79 -12.49
CA GLU A 92 -1.49 -16.67 -11.57
C GLU A 92 -2.76 -16.81 -10.75
N ILE A 93 -3.88 -17.20 -11.37
CA ILE A 93 -5.13 -17.52 -10.65
C ILE A 93 -4.88 -18.64 -9.64
N PHE A 94 -4.17 -19.70 -10.03
CA PHE A 94 -3.82 -20.78 -9.11
C PHE A 94 -3.00 -20.28 -7.92
N ILE A 95 -1.97 -19.45 -8.15
CA ILE A 95 -1.15 -18.86 -7.09
C ILE A 95 -1.99 -17.98 -6.16
N VAL A 96 -2.85 -17.12 -6.70
CA VAL A 96 -3.71 -16.24 -5.90
C VAL A 96 -4.65 -17.07 -5.02
N LEU A 97 -5.29 -18.11 -5.58
CA LEU A 97 -6.16 -19.01 -4.82
C LEU A 97 -5.37 -19.82 -3.77
N TYR A 98 -4.14 -20.24 -4.10
CA TYR A 98 -3.24 -20.90 -3.16
C TYR A 98 -2.90 -19.97 -1.99
N CYS A 99 -2.48 -18.73 -2.24
CA CYS A 99 -2.20 -17.75 -1.20
C CYS A 99 -3.43 -17.48 -0.33
N LEU A 100 -4.60 -17.34 -0.94
CA LEU A 100 -5.85 -17.16 -0.21
C LEU A 100 -6.19 -18.38 0.65
N TYR A 101 -5.98 -19.60 0.16
CA TYR A 101 -6.25 -20.84 0.92
C TYR A 101 -5.29 -21.03 2.10
N TYR A 102 -4.01 -20.70 1.96
CA TYR A 102 -3.03 -20.86 3.05
C TYR A 102 -2.92 -19.63 3.98
N ALA A 103 -3.84 -18.66 3.84
CA ALA A 103 -3.83 -17.43 4.64
C ALA A 103 -2.55 -16.58 4.48
N TYR A 104 -1.87 -16.70 3.34
CA TYR A 104 -0.76 -15.81 2.96
C TYR A 104 -1.31 -14.49 2.40
N TRP A 105 -1.98 -13.73 3.26
CA TRP A 105 -2.71 -12.53 2.86
C TRP A 105 -1.81 -11.48 2.18
N GLN A 106 -0.54 -11.39 2.57
CA GLN A 106 0.43 -10.48 1.97
C GLN A 106 0.73 -10.85 0.51
N MET A 107 1.07 -12.13 0.29
CA MET A 107 1.37 -12.65 -1.04
C MET A 107 0.12 -12.62 -1.91
N PHE A 108 -1.06 -12.84 -1.33
CA PHE A 108 -2.33 -12.67 -2.01
C PHE A 108 -2.52 -11.24 -2.55
N LEU A 109 -2.21 -10.21 -1.75
CA LEU A 109 -2.31 -8.81 -2.20
C LEU A 109 -1.38 -8.53 -3.41
N PHE A 110 -0.13 -8.97 -3.31
CA PHE A 110 0.90 -8.79 -4.32
C PHE A 110 0.58 -9.56 -5.61
N CYS A 111 0.30 -10.86 -5.50
CA CYS A 111 -0.08 -11.70 -6.64
C CYS A 111 -1.43 -11.29 -7.23
N GLY A 112 -2.35 -10.77 -6.42
CA GLY A 112 -3.62 -10.20 -6.87
C GLY A 112 -3.38 -8.97 -7.76
N GLY A 113 -2.47 -8.09 -7.39
CA GLY A 113 -2.04 -6.97 -8.22
C GLY A 113 -1.42 -7.41 -9.55
N MET A 114 -0.52 -8.39 -9.51
CA MET A 114 0.07 -9.01 -10.70
C MET A 114 -1.03 -9.58 -11.63
N LEU A 115 -1.93 -10.41 -11.10
CA LEU A 115 -3.04 -11.01 -11.84
C LEU A 115 -3.96 -9.95 -12.47
N LEU A 116 -4.31 -8.91 -11.74
CA LEU A 116 -5.17 -7.83 -12.26
C LEU A 116 -4.52 -7.09 -13.42
N CYS A 117 -3.21 -6.82 -13.33
CA CYS A 117 -2.43 -6.20 -14.39
C CYS A 117 -2.42 -7.09 -15.64
N ASP A 118 -2.11 -8.36 -15.44
CA ASP A 118 -1.97 -9.33 -16.51
C ASP A 118 -3.31 -9.61 -17.22
N TRP A 119 -4.39 -9.67 -16.44
CA TRP A 119 -5.76 -9.74 -16.94
C TRP A 119 -6.13 -8.53 -17.79
N SER A 120 -5.74 -7.32 -17.36
CA SER A 120 -5.98 -6.08 -18.11
C SER A 120 -5.28 -6.10 -19.48
N PHE A 121 -4.04 -6.57 -19.54
CA PHE A 121 -3.32 -6.74 -20.79
C PHE A 121 -3.95 -7.79 -21.70
N TYR A 122 -4.35 -8.93 -21.15
CA TYR A 122 -5.02 -9.99 -21.91
C TYR A 122 -6.32 -9.50 -22.56
N LEU A 123 -7.14 -8.75 -21.83
CA LEU A 123 -8.35 -8.12 -22.39
C LEU A 123 -8.04 -7.11 -23.50
N THR A 124 -6.94 -6.37 -23.37
CA THR A 124 -6.52 -5.39 -24.37
C THR A 124 -6.06 -6.06 -25.67
N GLN A 125 -5.35 -7.18 -25.60
CA GLN A 125 -4.87 -7.95 -26.76
C GLN A 125 -6.00 -8.59 -27.58
N ILE A 126 -7.15 -8.88 -26.97
CA ILE A 126 -8.32 -9.46 -27.66
C ILE A 126 -9.02 -8.41 -28.56
N VAL A 127 -8.77 -7.11 -28.36
CA VAL A 127 -9.36 -6.05 -29.19
C VAL A 127 -8.57 -5.95 -30.50
N PRO A 128 -9.17 -6.22 -31.68
CA PRO A 128 -8.45 -6.16 -32.94
C PRO A 128 -7.93 -4.74 -33.22
N GLU A 129 -6.67 -4.66 -33.62
CA GLU A 129 -5.93 -3.46 -34.00
C GLU A 129 -6.47 -2.87 -35.32
N SER A 130 -7.70 -2.35 -35.32
CA SER A 130 -8.28 -1.63 -36.46
C SER A 130 -8.30 -0.12 -36.23
N THR A 131 -7.15 0.50 -35.97
CA THR A 131 -6.88 1.89 -36.39
C THR A 131 -5.39 2.20 -36.33
N TRP A 132 -4.72 2.06 -37.48
CA TRP A 132 -3.37 2.55 -37.74
C TRP A 132 -3.28 4.07 -37.55
N GLY A 133 -2.18 4.54 -36.93
CA GLY A 133 -1.75 5.94 -37.03
C GLY A 133 -1.17 6.52 -35.74
N GLY A 134 0.15 6.37 -35.56
CA GLY A 134 1.01 7.38 -34.93
C GLY A 134 0.95 7.54 -33.40
N SER A 135 2.03 7.07 -32.77
CA SER A 135 2.67 7.66 -31.59
C SER A 135 1.91 7.66 -30.24
N ILE A 136 2.61 7.09 -29.26
CA ILE A 136 2.28 6.98 -27.82
C ILE A 136 1.25 5.90 -27.53
N ILE A 137 1.71 4.85 -26.82
CA ILE A 137 0.90 3.85 -26.13
C ILE A 137 0.06 4.58 -25.06
N ARG A 138 -1.01 5.24 -25.50
CA ARG A 138 -2.14 5.58 -24.64
C ARG A 138 -2.94 4.30 -24.52
N ILE A 139 -2.90 3.67 -23.34
CA ILE A 139 -3.85 2.64 -22.93
C ILE A 139 -5.25 3.21 -23.22
N LYS A 140 -5.85 2.83 -24.35
CA LYS A 140 -7.21 3.27 -24.66
C LYS A 140 -8.12 2.55 -23.67
N PRO A 141 -8.90 3.27 -22.84
CA PRO A 141 -9.76 2.63 -21.87
C PRO A 141 -10.73 1.70 -22.62
N MET A 142 -10.90 0.52 -22.04
CA MET A 142 -11.71 -0.64 -22.42
C MET A 142 -13.21 -0.28 -22.63
N VAL A 143 -13.51 0.58 -23.59
CA VAL A 143 -14.86 1.17 -23.77
C VAL A 143 -15.49 0.80 -25.10
N LYS A 144 -14.74 0.37 -26.12
CA LYS A 144 -15.31 0.22 -27.47
C LYS A 144 -15.92 -1.14 -27.83
N ILE A 145 -15.66 -2.22 -27.10
CA ILE A 145 -16.18 -3.56 -27.47
C ILE A 145 -17.70 -3.69 -27.27
N TRP A 146 -18.30 -2.87 -26.41
CA TRP A 146 -19.75 -2.90 -26.17
C TRP A 146 -20.51 -1.71 -26.78
N GLY A 147 -19.89 -1.02 -27.74
CA GLY A 147 -20.26 0.33 -28.21
C GLY A 147 -21.58 0.49 -28.97
N LYS A 148 -22.50 -0.50 -28.95
CA LYS A 148 -23.87 -0.31 -29.50
C LYS A 148 -25.00 -0.64 -28.52
N VAL A 149 -24.72 -1.33 -27.41
CA VAL A 149 -25.70 -1.60 -26.33
C VAL A 149 -25.40 -0.76 -25.08
N VAL A 150 -24.15 -0.31 -24.89
CA VAL A 150 -23.67 0.33 -23.65
C VAL A 150 -23.96 1.81 -23.51
N ASP A 151 -24.24 2.55 -24.58
CA ASP A 151 -24.55 3.98 -24.47
C ASP A 151 -25.86 4.26 -23.71
N LYS A 152 -26.81 3.31 -23.72
CA LYS A 152 -28.07 3.40 -22.95
C LYS A 152 -27.91 3.11 -21.45
N TYR A 153 -26.83 2.42 -21.05
CA TYR A 153 -26.58 2.00 -19.66
C TYR A 153 -25.33 2.65 -19.04
N CYS A 154 -24.84 3.75 -19.62
CA CYS A 154 -23.67 4.48 -19.11
C CYS A 154 -23.85 4.92 -17.64
N GLN A 155 -25.05 5.37 -17.27
CA GLN A 155 -25.38 5.74 -15.90
C GLN A 155 -25.44 4.52 -14.96
N LEU A 156 -26.04 3.41 -15.41
CA LEU A 156 -26.08 2.17 -14.63
C LEU A 156 -24.67 1.62 -14.38
N ARG A 157 -23.78 1.71 -15.37
CA ARG A 157 -22.37 1.32 -15.21
C ARG A 157 -21.65 2.16 -14.16
N HIS A 158 -21.86 3.48 -14.14
CA HIS A 158 -21.28 4.33 -13.10
C HIS A 158 -21.86 4.01 -11.71
N ALA A 159 -23.16 3.76 -11.62
CA ALA A 159 -23.82 3.35 -10.38
C ALA A 159 -23.28 2.02 -9.85
N VAL A 160 -23.07 1.02 -10.73
CA VAL A 160 -22.50 -0.29 -10.36
C VAL A 160 -21.08 -0.13 -9.81
N TRP A 161 -20.20 0.60 -10.50
CA TRP A 161 -18.83 0.80 -10.01
C TRP A 161 -18.76 1.68 -8.76
N ALA A 162 -19.66 2.66 -8.61
CA ALA A 162 -19.78 3.44 -7.38
C ALA A 162 -20.25 2.57 -6.20
N ALA A 163 -21.24 1.70 -6.41
CA ALA A 163 -21.68 0.73 -5.41
C ALA A 163 -20.56 -0.25 -5.05
N SER A 164 -19.84 -0.77 -6.05
CA SER A 164 -18.66 -1.63 -5.88
C SER A 164 -17.58 -0.94 -5.04
N LEU A 165 -17.33 0.36 -5.28
CA LEU A 165 -16.37 1.16 -4.51
C LEU A 165 -16.81 1.30 -3.05
N ILE A 166 -18.07 1.64 -2.82
CA ILE A 166 -18.63 1.79 -1.47
C ILE A 166 -18.52 0.47 -0.70
N LEU A 167 -18.84 -0.66 -1.34
CA LEU A 167 -18.75 -1.97 -0.71
C LEU A 167 -17.30 -2.36 -0.42
N ALA A 168 -16.36 -2.13 -1.36
CA ALA A 168 -14.95 -2.40 -1.14
C ALA A 168 -14.38 -1.55 0.02
N ILE A 169 -14.72 -0.26 0.07
CA ILE A 169 -14.34 0.64 1.18
C ILE A 169 -14.99 0.20 2.49
N HIS A 170 -16.25 -0.22 2.46
CA HIS A 170 -16.95 -0.72 3.64
C HIS A 170 -16.23 -1.94 4.22
N VAL A 171 -15.90 -2.93 3.40
CA VAL A 171 -15.15 -4.12 3.83
C VAL A 171 -13.76 -3.75 4.37
N LEU A 172 -13.05 -2.81 3.72
CA LEU A 172 -11.76 -2.31 4.20
C LEU A 172 -11.85 -1.54 5.52
N GLY A 173 -13.02 -0.95 5.81
CA GLY A 173 -13.32 -0.28 7.08
C GLY A 173 -13.69 -1.22 8.22
N MET A 174 -13.51 -2.54 8.06
CA MET A 174 -13.79 -3.53 9.09
C MET A 174 -12.96 -3.23 10.36
N PRO A 175 -13.57 -3.12 11.55
CA PRO A 175 -12.83 -2.88 12.78
C PRO A 175 -12.02 -4.10 13.19
N ALA A 176 -10.93 -3.86 13.93
CA ALA A 176 -10.10 -4.93 14.48
C ALA A 176 -10.88 -5.77 15.52
N VAL A 177 -10.49 -7.04 15.65
CA VAL A 177 -11.02 -7.95 16.68
C VAL A 177 -10.78 -7.32 18.06
N GLY A 178 -11.80 -7.31 18.91
CA GLY A 178 -11.76 -6.65 20.23
C GLY A 178 -12.00 -5.13 20.21
N TYR A 179 -12.01 -4.49 19.03
CA TYR A 179 -12.21 -3.03 18.88
C TYR A 179 -13.54 -2.71 18.18
N GLY A 180 -14.63 -3.34 18.62
CA GLY A 180 -15.99 -3.05 18.14
C GLY A 180 -16.48 -3.93 16.98
N LEU A 181 -15.68 -4.90 16.52
CA LEU A 181 -16.09 -5.86 15.49
C LEU A 181 -17.35 -6.65 15.86
N GLU A 182 -17.44 -7.10 17.11
CA GLU A 182 -18.55 -7.92 17.61
C GLU A 182 -19.85 -7.13 17.77
N ASN A 183 -19.75 -5.80 17.89
CA ASN A 183 -20.87 -4.90 18.14
C ASN A 183 -21.34 -4.15 16.89
N SER A 184 -20.59 -4.24 15.79
CA SER A 184 -20.89 -3.52 14.55
C SER A 184 -21.77 -4.37 13.62
N PRO A 185 -23.03 -3.94 13.33
CA PRO A 185 -23.91 -4.65 12.41
C PRO A 185 -23.26 -4.76 11.02
N GLY A 186 -23.45 -5.90 10.34
CA GLY A 186 -22.78 -6.20 9.07
C GLY A 186 -21.40 -6.82 9.25
N PHE A 187 -20.48 -6.14 9.95
CA PHE A 187 -19.14 -6.67 10.21
C PHE A 187 -19.14 -7.90 11.11
N LYS A 188 -20.06 -7.97 12.08
CA LYS A 188 -20.27 -9.19 12.87
C LYS A 188 -20.60 -10.38 11.96
N THR A 189 -21.48 -10.22 10.99
CA THR A 189 -21.85 -11.27 10.03
C THR A 189 -20.66 -11.64 9.15
N LEU A 190 -19.93 -10.65 8.62
CA LEU A 190 -18.72 -10.90 7.84
C LEU A 190 -17.67 -11.66 8.66
N SER A 191 -17.48 -11.33 9.94
CA SER A 191 -16.55 -12.05 10.81
C SER A 191 -16.89 -13.52 11.01
N THR A 192 -18.17 -13.90 10.85
CA THR A 192 -18.60 -15.31 10.87
C THR A 192 -18.47 -16.00 9.50
N LEU A 193 -18.50 -15.24 8.39
CA LEU A 193 -18.22 -15.76 7.05
C LEU A 193 -16.72 -15.71 6.76
N VAL A 194 -15.97 -16.50 7.51
CA VAL A 194 -14.53 -16.63 7.29
C VAL A 194 -14.17 -18.11 7.21
N PRO A 195 -13.39 -18.54 6.20
CA PRO A 195 -12.91 -19.91 6.11
C PRO A 195 -12.11 -20.34 7.36
N ALA A 196 -12.17 -21.62 7.72
CA ALA A 196 -11.56 -22.14 8.96
C ALA A 196 -10.03 -21.91 9.06
N ASN A 197 -9.35 -21.84 7.92
CA ASN A 197 -7.92 -21.50 7.80
C ASN A 197 -7.58 -20.07 8.25
N TYR A 198 -8.57 -19.19 8.38
CA TYR A 198 -8.43 -17.83 8.95
C TYR A 198 -9.01 -17.72 10.36
N ALA A 199 -9.24 -18.84 11.05
CA ALA A 199 -9.70 -18.82 12.43
C ALA A 199 -8.74 -18.00 13.31
N GLY A 200 -9.26 -16.93 13.92
CA GLY A 200 -8.49 -15.99 14.73
C GLY A 200 -8.02 -14.72 14.01
N ALA A 201 -8.09 -14.65 12.69
CA ALA A 201 -7.72 -13.49 11.89
C ALA A 201 -8.78 -13.13 10.81
N PRO A 202 -10.05 -12.88 11.21
CA PRO A 202 -11.13 -12.61 10.26
C PRO A 202 -10.93 -11.32 9.46
N THR A 203 -10.20 -10.35 10.03
CA THR A 203 -9.84 -9.10 9.36
C THR A 203 -8.91 -9.33 8.19
N ASP A 204 -7.94 -10.23 8.32
CA ASP A 204 -6.92 -10.47 7.29
C ASP A 204 -7.55 -11.01 6.00
N PHE A 205 -8.55 -11.89 6.13
CA PHE A 205 -9.30 -12.42 5.00
C PHE A 205 -10.08 -11.32 4.26
N TRP A 206 -10.96 -10.62 4.97
CA TRP A 206 -11.86 -9.65 4.35
C TRP A 206 -11.14 -8.40 3.86
N MET A 207 -10.18 -7.88 4.62
CA MET A 207 -9.41 -6.70 4.21
C MET A 207 -8.53 -7.00 3.00
N SER A 208 -7.90 -8.19 2.94
CA SER A 208 -7.08 -8.54 1.77
C SER A 208 -7.93 -8.69 0.51
N LEU A 209 -9.08 -9.37 0.60
CA LEU A 209 -10.08 -9.44 -0.47
C LEU A 209 -10.59 -8.05 -0.87
N GLY A 210 -10.94 -7.22 0.11
CA GLY A 210 -11.41 -5.85 -0.08
C GLY A 210 -10.39 -4.97 -0.81
N ALA A 211 -9.10 -5.15 -0.52
CA ALA A 211 -8.02 -4.41 -1.18
C ALA A 211 -7.87 -4.79 -2.66
N VAL A 212 -7.82 -6.08 -2.99
CA VAL A 212 -7.76 -6.53 -4.40
C VAL A 212 -9.03 -6.11 -5.14
N TRP A 213 -10.20 -6.21 -4.50
CA TRP A 213 -11.48 -5.76 -5.05
C TRP A 213 -11.52 -4.24 -5.29
N LEU A 214 -10.95 -3.44 -4.38
CA LEU A 214 -10.85 -1.98 -4.54
C LEU A 214 -10.02 -1.64 -5.79
N ILE A 215 -8.86 -2.27 -5.96
CA ILE A 215 -8.01 -2.04 -7.14
C ILE A 215 -8.72 -2.46 -8.42
N LEU A 216 -9.39 -3.61 -8.44
CA LEU A 216 -10.21 -4.03 -9.57
C LEU A 216 -11.31 -3.00 -9.89
N THR A 217 -11.99 -2.47 -8.88
CA THR A 217 -13.03 -1.46 -9.04
C THR A 217 -12.49 -0.18 -9.67
N ILE A 218 -11.32 0.30 -9.22
CA ILE A 218 -10.67 1.49 -9.76
C ILE A 218 -10.17 1.23 -11.19
N ASP A 219 -9.53 0.08 -11.45
CA ASP A 219 -9.04 -0.31 -12.77
C ASP A 219 -10.16 -0.39 -13.83
N ARG A 220 -11.38 -0.75 -13.43
CA ARG A 220 -12.51 -0.85 -14.36
C ARG A 220 -13.37 0.40 -14.48
N SER A 221 -13.08 1.45 -13.71
CA SER A 221 -13.86 2.70 -13.69
C SER A 221 -13.04 3.91 -14.12
N PRO A 222 -13.14 4.34 -15.41
CA PRO A 222 -12.39 5.49 -15.93
C PRO A 222 -12.64 6.81 -15.17
N TRP A 223 -13.84 6.97 -14.61
CA TRP A 223 -14.16 8.14 -13.80
C TRP A 223 -13.38 8.14 -12.47
N LEU A 224 -13.27 6.99 -11.80
CA LEU A 224 -12.47 6.87 -10.59
C LEU A 224 -10.98 7.07 -10.89
N GLN A 225 -10.48 6.49 -11.99
CA GLN A 225 -9.11 6.72 -12.44
C GLN A 225 -8.81 8.21 -12.64
N LYS A 226 -9.77 8.98 -13.19
CA LYS A 226 -9.62 10.43 -13.35
C LYS A 226 -9.43 11.13 -12.01
N VAL A 227 -10.14 10.72 -10.96
CA VAL A 227 -9.98 11.27 -9.60
C VAL A 227 -8.58 10.96 -9.06
N PHE A 228 -8.13 9.72 -9.13
CA PHE A 228 -6.79 9.31 -8.64
C PHE A 228 -5.62 9.79 -9.52
N SER A 229 -5.89 10.24 -10.74
CA SER A 229 -4.91 10.85 -11.64
C SER A 229 -4.84 12.38 -11.51
N MET A 230 -5.60 12.98 -10.59
CA MET A 230 -5.50 14.41 -10.31
C MET A 230 -4.17 14.76 -9.62
N ARG A 231 -3.79 16.04 -9.67
CA ARG A 231 -2.52 16.53 -9.13
C ARG A 231 -2.32 16.20 -7.64
N ILE A 232 -3.37 16.33 -6.83
CA ILE A 232 -3.28 16.12 -5.37
C ILE A 232 -3.02 14.64 -5.03
N PRO A 233 -3.83 13.66 -5.47
CA PRO A 233 -3.53 12.25 -5.22
C PRO A 233 -2.18 11.81 -5.78
N GLN A 234 -1.77 12.31 -6.94
CA GLN A 234 -0.44 12.01 -7.52
C GLN A 234 0.70 12.57 -6.67
N TYR A 235 0.55 13.79 -6.14
CA TYR A 235 1.51 14.36 -5.20
C TYR A 235 1.60 13.55 -3.91
N LEU A 236 0.45 13.18 -3.32
CA LEU A 236 0.42 12.33 -2.12
C LEU A 236 1.03 10.95 -2.39
N GLY A 237 0.78 10.37 -3.56
CA GLY A 237 1.42 9.13 -4.02
C GLY A 237 2.94 9.26 -4.11
N LYS A 238 3.45 10.37 -4.63
CA LYS A 238 4.89 10.63 -4.73
C LYS A 238 5.60 10.70 -3.37
N ILE A 239 4.94 11.22 -2.34
CA ILE A 239 5.53 11.32 -0.99
C ILE A 239 5.10 10.18 -0.05
N SER A 240 4.33 9.21 -0.54
CA SER A 240 3.63 8.21 0.27
C SER A 240 4.58 7.34 1.12
N PHE A 241 5.70 6.90 0.54
CA PHE A 241 6.71 6.11 1.25
C PHE A 241 7.33 6.90 2.41
N SER A 242 7.83 8.12 2.15
CA SER A 242 8.35 8.98 3.20
C SER A 242 7.31 9.33 4.25
N LEU A 243 6.05 9.58 3.84
CA LEU A 243 4.94 9.83 4.74
C LEU A 243 4.71 8.63 5.67
N TYR A 244 4.71 7.42 5.13
CA TYR A 244 4.63 6.19 5.90
C TYR A 244 5.79 6.06 6.92
N LEU A 245 7.03 6.43 6.57
CA LEU A 245 8.17 6.37 7.50
C LEU A 245 8.06 7.40 8.64
N VAL A 246 7.56 8.61 8.38
CA VAL A 246 7.61 9.70 9.37
C VAL A 246 6.32 9.88 10.16
N HIS A 247 5.17 9.42 9.66
CA HIS A 247 3.88 9.72 10.30
C HIS A 247 3.80 9.17 11.73
N GLY A 248 4.30 7.96 11.98
CA GLY A 248 4.30 7.33 13.31
C GLY A 248 5.07 8.16 14.34
N PRO A 249 6.39 8.38 14.13
CA PRO A 249 7.20 9.19 15.05
C PRO A 249 6.64 10.60 15.28
N ILE A 250 6.12 11.26 14.25
CA ILE A 250 5.53 12.60 14.38
C ILE A 250 4.19 12.53 15.14
N LEU A 251 3.38 11.50 14.91
CA LEU A 251 2.11 11.30 15.62
C LEU A 251 2.33 11.12 17.12
N TYR A 252 3.29 10.27 17.51
CA TYR A 252 3.56 9.99 18.93
C TYR A 252 4.36 11.09 19.65
N THR A 253 4.99 12.00 18.92
CA THR A 253 5.62 13.19 19.48
C THR A 253 4.67 14.38 19.36
N LEU A 254 4.64 15.05 18.22
CA LEU A 254 3.83 16.25 17.99
C LEU A 254 2.32 15.98 18.07
N GLY A 255 1.83 14.92 17.41
CA GLY A 255 0.39 14.66 17.30
C GLY A 255 -0.29 14.46 18.66
N TRP A 256 0.35 13.72 19.56
CA TRP A 256 -0.12 13.51 20.92
C TRP A 256 -0.23 14.83 21.71
N HIS A 257 0.80 15.69 21.65
CA HIS A 257 0.77 17.00 22.31
C HIS A 257 -0.27 17.94 21.70
N LEU A 258 -0.40 17.95 20.37
CA LEU A 258 -1.44 18.73 19.69
C LEU A 258 -2.84 18.30 20.13
N LEU A 259 -3.12 17.00 20.17
CA LEU A 259 -4.41 16.49 20.61
C LEU A 259 -4.69 16.89 22.05
N LYS A 260 -3.73 16.71 22.96
CA LYS A 260 -3.83 17.15 24.36
C LYS A 260 -4.13 18.64 24.50
N TRP A 261 -3.47 19.49 23.72
CA TRP A 261 -3.68 20.93 23.78
C TRP A 261 -5.04 21.32 23.21
N CYS A 262 -5.43 20.75 22.07
CA CYS A 262 -6.69 21.07 21.42
C CYS A 262 -7.89 20.59 22.24
N THR A 263 -7.86 19.38 22.81
CA THR A 263 -8.98 18.88 23.65
C THR A 263 -9.11 19.67 24.94
N LYS A 264 -8.00 20.15 25.52
CA LYS A 264 -8.06 21.07 26.66
C LYS A 264 -8.75 22.40 26.32
N TRP A 265 -8.66 22.84 25.07
CA TRP A 265 -9.30 24.09 24.62
C TRP A 265 -10.76 23.92 24.26
N THR A 266 -11.13 22.79 23.64
CA THR A 266 -12.51 22.51 23.22
C THR A 266 -13.38 21.92 24.32
N ASP A 267 -12.76 21.52 25.43
CA ASP A 267 -13.33 20.63 26.44
C ASP A 267 -13.57 19.21 25.90
N ASP A 268 -13.84 18.27 26.80
CA ASP A 268 -14.08 16.85 26.48
C ASP A 268 -15.39 16.28 27.07
N GLU A 269 -16.24 17.14 27.64
CA GLU A 269 -17.52 16.73 28.24
C GLU A 269 -18.51 16.12 27.23
N THR A 270 -18.45 16.54 25.96
CA THR A 270 -19.30 16.00 24.89
C THR A 270 -18.50 15.41 23.74
N ASN A 271 -19.07 14.38 23.09
CA ASN A 271 -18.48 13.77 21.87
C ASN A 271 -18.24 14.80 20.75
N LEU A 272 -19.08 15.84 20.67
CA LEU A 272 -18.94 16.90 19.67
C LEU A 272 -17.70 17.78 19.97
N GLN A 273 -17.53 18.21 21.21
CA GLN A 273 -16.36 18.99 21.64
C GLN A 273 -15.07 18.21 21.44
N TYR A 274 -15.06 16.93 21.86
CA TYR A 274 -13.92 16.05 21.64
C TYR A 274 -13.60 15.88 20.14
N GLY A 275 -14.63 15.68 19.31
CA GLY A 275 -14.49 15.59 17.85
C GLY A 275 -13.93 16.88 17.24
N LEU A 276 -14.36 18.04 17.71
CA LEU A 276 -13.81 19.34 17.28
C LEU A 276 -12.34 19.49 17.69
N GLY A 277 -11.97 19.05 18.90
CA GLY A 277 -10.59 19.03 19.36
C GLY A 277 -9.69 18.18 18.46
N ILE A 278 -10.15 16.99 18.07
CA ILE A 278 -9.45 16.14 17.10
C ILE A 278 -9.30 16.85 15.74
N CYS A 279 -10.36 17.47 15.23
CA CYS A 279 -10.32 18.17 13.94
C CYS A 279 -9.29 19.31 13.94
N ILE A 280 -9.24 20.11 15.01
CA ILE A 280 -8.27 21.20 15.15
C ILE A 280 -6.84 20.64 15.24
N ALA A 281 -6.63 19.58 16.04
CA ALA A 281 -5.34 18.93 16.14
C ALA A 281 -4.89 18.36 14.77
N ALA A 282 -5.81 17.76 14.01
CA ALA A 282 -5.55 17.25 12.66
C ALA A 282 -5.15 18.37 11.68
N CYS A 283 -5.80 19.55 11.75
CA CYS A 283 -5.43 20.72 10.95
C CYS A 283 -4.01 21.22 11.24
N GLY A 284 -3.50 21.05 12.47
CA GLY A 284 -2.11 21.34 12.81
C GLY A 284 -1.14 20.22 12.41
N PHE A 285 -1.55 18.97 12.60
CA PHE A 285 -0.73 17.79 12.35
C PHE A 285 -0.46 17.55 10.86
N TRP A 286 -1.50 17.56 10.02
CA TRP A 286 -1.40 17.21 8.60
C TRP A 286 -0.42 18.08 7.79
N PRO A 287 -0.42 19.42 7.93
CA PRO A 287 0.55 20.26 7.23
C PRO A 287 2.00 19.93 7.63
N VAL A 288 2.25 19.67 8.92
CA VAL A 288 3.60 19.35 9.41
C VAL A 288 4.06 18.00 8.90
N VAL A 289 3.23 16.96 9.01
CA VAL A 289 3.62 15.61 8.56
C VAL A 289 3.81 15.57 7.04
N ILE A 290 2.98 16.26 6.25
CA ILE A 290 3.12 16.35 4.79
C ILE A 290 4.40 17.13 4.43
N TRP A 291 4.72 18.21 5.14
CA TRP A 291 5.93 18.98 4.90
C TRP A 291 7.20 18.17 5.21
N VAL A 292 7.24 17.48 6.35
CA VAL A 292 8.38 16.60 6.70
C VAL A 292 8.50 15.46 5.69
N ALA A 293 7.38 14.84 5.29
CA ALA A 293 7.37 13.78 4.29
C ALA A 293 7.90 14.24 2.92
N ASP A 294 7.51 15.43 2.44
CA ASP A 294 8.05 16.01 1.20
C ASP A 294 9.56 16.30 1.32
N PHE A 295 10.01 16.82 2.46
CA PHE A 295 11.43 17.02 2.72
C PHE A 295 12.22 15.71 2.66
N VAL A 296 11.77 14.69 3.39
CA VAL A 296 12.41 13.35 3.41
C VAL A 296 12.39 12.73 2.01
N THR A 297 11.29 12.88 1.27
CA THR A 297 11.19 12.39 -0.11
C THR A 297 12.28 13.00 -1.00
N ARG A 298 12.51 14.31 -0.90
CA ARG A 298 13.48 15.01 -1.74
C ARG A 298 14.93 14.80 -1.32
N ARG A 299 15.18 14.61 -0.02
CA ARG A 299 16.54 14.61 0.54
C ARG A 299 17.09 13.24 0.89
N VAL A 300 16.23 12.25 1.08
CA VAL A 300 16.62 10.89 1.48
C VAL A 300 16.16 9.88 0.46
N ASP A 301 14.85 9.79 0.22
CA ASP A 301 14.26 8.76 -0.63
C ASP A 301 14.70 8.89 -2.10
N THR A 302 14.48 10.05 -2.74
CA THR A 302 14.85 10.26 -4.15
C THR A 302 16.36 10.04 -4.38
N PRO A 303 17.28 10.57 -3.54
CA PRO A 303 18.70 10.23 -3.65
C PRO A 303 19.02 8.75 -3.46
N ALA A 304 18.36 8.03 -2.54
CA ALA A 304 18.57 6.61 -2.34
C ALA A 304 18.14 5.78 -3.57
N VAL A 305 17.01 6.12 -4.18
CA VAL A 305 16.57 5.49 -5.45
C VAL A 305 17.56 5.77 -6.57
N ARG A 306 18.04 7.01 -6.69
CA ARG A 306 19.07 7.38 -7.69
C ARG A 306 20.38 6.63 -7.48
N PHE A 307 20.78 6.44 -6.22
CA PHE A 307 21.94 5.63 -5.88
C PHE A 307 21.76 4.17 -6.34
N GLY A 308 20.58 3.57 -6.11
CA GLY A 308 20.27 2.23 -6.62
C GLY A 308 20.31 2.14 -8.15
N GLN A 309 19.74 3.13 -8.85
CA GLN A 309 19.78 3.21 -10.32
C GLN A 309 21.21 3.34 -10.85
N TRP A 310 22.01 4.19 -10.21
CA TRP A 310 23.43 4.35 -10.52
C TRP A 310 24.20 3.04 -10.30
N ALA A 311 24.01 2.39 -9.14
CA ALA A 311 24.67 1.12 -8.85
C ALA A 311 24.30 0.05 -9.87
N TYR A 312 23.03 -0.04 -10.28
CA TYR A 312 22.60 -0.94 -11.35
C TYR A 312 23.31 -0.62 -12.68
N SER A 313 23.38 0.66 -13.08
CA SER A 313 23.99 1.03 -14.36
C SER A 313 25.51 0.79 -14.44
N GLU A 314 26.19 0.84 -13.30
CA GLU A 314 27.64 0.61 -13.22
C GLU A 314 27.99 -0.87 -13.01
N LEU A 315 27.16 -1.64 -12.29
CA LEU A 315 27.47 -3.01 -11.89
C LEU A 315 26.88 -4.08 -12.82
N VAL A 316 25.84 -3.75 -13.59
CA VAL A 316 25.20 -4.71 -14.50
C VAL A 316 25.82 -4.60 -15.88
N TRP A 317 26.21 -5.75 -16.44
CA TRP A 317 26.67 -5.84 -17.82
C TRP A 317 25.58 -5.31 -18.74
N LYS A 318 25.93 -4.31 -19.54
CA LYS A 318 25.08 -3.88 -20.65
C LYS A 318 25.13 -5.01 -21.68
N GLU A 319 24.00 -5.61 -21.99
CA GLU A 319 23.92 -6.40 -23.22
C GLU A 319 24.28 -5.43 -24.36
N GLU A 320 25.43 -5.67 -25.00
CA GLU A 320 25.67 -5.10 -26.33
C GLU A 320 24.52 -5.59 -27.18
N GLU A 321 23.70 -4.68 -27.70
CA GLU A 321 22.72 -5.02 -28.73
C GLU A 321 23.46 -5.81 -29.81
N ASP A 322 23.09 -7.09 -29.95
CA ASP A 322 23.59 -8.12 -30.89
C ASP A 322 23.38 -7.75 -32.39
N SER A 323 23.44 -6.46 -32.71
CA SER A 323 23.54 -5.90 -34.05
C SER A 323 24.78 -6.39 -34.82
N ASN A 324 25.79 -6.95 -34.15
CA ASN A 324 26.97 -7.52 -34.80
C ASN A 324 26.90 -9.04 -35.04
N LEU A 325 26.02 -9.78 -34.35
CA LEU A 325 25.92 -11.24 -34.48
C LEU A 325 25.01 -11.66 -35.65
N GLU A 326 23.95 -10.90 -35.97
CA GLU A 326 23.17 -11.15 -37.20
C GLU A 326 23.94 -10.76 -38.47
N MET A 327 24.75 -9.70 -38.44
CA MET A 327 25.58 -9.29 -39.59
C MET A 327 26.72 -10.29 -39.89
N ALA A 328 27.20 -11.03 -38.89
CA ALA A 328 28.21 -12.08 -39.08
C ALA A 328 27.62 -13.39 -39.64
N LEU A 329 26.34 -13.69 -39.37
CA LEU A 329 25.67 -14.91 -39.84
C LEU A 329 24.98 -14.76 -41.20
N ILE A 330 24.72 -13.52 -41.65
CA ILE A 330 24.20 -13.23 -43.00
C ILE A 330 25.35 -12.98 -44.00
N GLY A 331 26.57 -12.79 -43.50
CA GLY A 331 27.78 -12.50 -44.29
C GLY A 331 28.73 -13.68 -44.56
N SER A 332 28.38 -14.92 -44.16
CA SER A 332 29.12 -16.16 -44.44
C SER A 332 28.25 -17.16 -45.18
#